data_AF-A0A955RAF2-F1
#
_entry.id   AF-A0A955RAF2-F1
#
_cell.length_a   1.000
_cell.length_b   1.000
_cell.length_c   1.000
_cell.angle_alpha   90.00
_cell.angle_beta   90.00
_cell.angle_gamma   90.00
#
_symmetry.space_group_name_H-M   'P 1'
#
loop_
_entity.id
_entity.type
_entity.pdbx_description
1 polymer ?
#
loop_
_entity_poly.entity_id
_entity_poly.type
_entity_poly.pdbx_seq_one_letter_code
_entity_poly.pdbx_strand_id
1 'polypeptide(L)'
;MKQELDVLLEQLDELLGEPVVDAEDALEIAIVAGLAARLGGGASMKDAEAWRDGDGAELLADLWEQVDTDALIEALDEVSTGGATDEEVEEALFDVDDLVAAAIWCGQRKAVRAGAARAAAIVRQIPDVFAPLADLAKPIAKLPSVAEDLDLYDYWLAVTDAAQYA
;
A
#
# COMPACT_ATOMS: atom_id res chain seq x y z
N MET A 1 -2.58 3.99 -14.31
CA MET A 1 -4.00 3.77 -13.98
C MET A 1 -4.67 2.70 -14.84
N LYS A 2 -5.25 2.91 -16.04
CA LYS A 2 -5.89 1.76 -16.76
C LYS A 2 -4.90 0.64 -17.11
N GLN A 3 -3.78 0.98 -17.72
CA GLN A 3 -2.72 0.01 -18.06
C GLN A 3 -2.13 -0.66 -16.82
N GLU A 4 -2.06 0.06 -15.70
CA GLU A 4 -1.52 -0.43 -14.43
C GLU A 4 -2.49 -1.39 -13.74
N LEU A 5 -3.79 -1.08 -13.76
CA LEU A 5 -4.83 -2.01 -13.31
C LEU A 5 -4.80 -3.30 -14.14
N ASP A 6 -4.65 -3.21 -15.46
CA ASP A 6 -4.57 -4.39 -16.32
C ASP A 6 -3.36 -5.28 -15.92
N VAL A 7 -2.20 -4.67 -15.63
CA VAL A 7 -1.01 -5.40 -15.12
C VAL A 7 -1.25 -6.03 -13.75
N LEU A 8 -1.84 -5.32 -12.80
CA LEU A 8 -2.13 -5.85 -11.46
C LEU A 8 -3.13 -7.02 -11.53
N LEU A 9 -4.11 -6.95 -12.43
CA LEU A 9 -5.05 -8.06 -12.64
C LEU A 9 -4.36 -9.29 -13.25
N GLU A 10 -3.44 -9.08 -14.21
CA GLU A 10 -2.63 -10.18 -14.77
C GLU A 10 -1.74 -10.83 -13.70
N GLN A 11 -1.09 -10.03 -12.85
CA GLN A 11 -0.29 -10.52 -11.72
C GLN A 11 -1.14 -11.27 -10.70
N LEU A 12 -2.33 -10.77 -10.38
CA LEU A 12 -3.24 -11.42 -9.45
C LEU A 12 -3.69 -12.79 -9.97
N ASP A 13 -3.99 -12.89 -11.26
CA ASP A 13 -4.34 -14.15 -11.91
C ASP A 13 -3.15 -15.14 -11.89
N GLU A 14 -1.92 -14.66 -12.06
CA GLU A 14 -0.70 -15.47 -11.96
C GLU A 14 -0.51 -16.02 -10.55
N LEU A 15 -0.55 -15.15 -9.53
CA LEU A 15 -0.38 -15.53 -8.12
C LEU A 15 -1.43 -16.54 -7.66
N LEU A 16 -2.69 -16.37 -8.06
CA LEU A 16 -3.77 -17.32 -7.75
C LEU A 16 -3.62 -18.66 -8.48
N GLY A 17 -2.80 -18.71 -9.54
CA GLY A 17 -2.45 -19.94 -10.26
C GLY A 17 -1.32 -20.73 -9.59
N GLU A 18 -0.60 -20.13 -8.65
CA GLU A 18 0.55 -20.74 -7.95
C GLU A 18 0.14 -21.34 -6.59
N PRO A 19 0.92 -22.31 -6.06
CA PRO A 19 0.67 -22.83 -4.72
C PRO A 19 0.95 -21.76 -3.65
N VAL A 20 -0.10 -21.31 -2.96
CA VAL A 20 0.01 -20.47 -1.75
C VAL A 20 0.19 -21.37 -0.55
N VAL A 21 1.35 -21.31 0.10
CA VAL A 21 1.72 -22.24 1.18
C VAL A 21 1.95 -21.58 2.53
N ASP A 22 2.13 -20.26 2.57
CA ASP A 22 2.36 -19.52 3.80
C ASP A 22 1.78 -18.09 3.81
N ALA A 23 2.08 -17.36 4.88
CA ALA A 23 1.60 -16.01 5.11
C ALA A 23 2.28 -14.96 4.21
N GLU A 24 3.49 -15.23 3.71
CA GLU A 24 4.21 -14.32 2.80
C GLU A 24 3.54 -14.36 1.42
N ASP A 25 3.23 -15.56 0.91
CA ASP A 25 2.47 -15.73 -0.33
C ASP A 25 1.09 -15.04 -0.23
N ALA A 26 0.43 -15.20 0.93
CA ALA A 26 -0.88 -14.58 1.16
C ALA A 26 -0.81 -13.05 1.23
N LEU A 27 0.29 -12.48 1.75
CA LEU A 27 0.52 -11.05 1.75
C LEU A 27 0.71 -10.52 0.33
N GLU A 28 1.47 -11.22 -0.52
CA GLU A 28 1.69 -10.81 -1.92
C GLU A 28 0.35 -10.71 -2.68
N ILE A 29 -0.51 -11.73 -2.55
CA ILE A 29 -1.87 -11.69 -3.12
C ILE A 29 -2.67 -10.52 -2.56
N ALA A 30 -2.62 -10.29 -1.25
CA ALA A 30 -3.35 -9.19 -0.62
C ALA A 30 -2.88 -7.81 -1.09
N ILE A 31 -1.57 -7.62 -1.29
CA ILE A 31 -0.99 -6.38 -1.83
C ILE A 31 -1.51 -6.13 -3.24
N VAL A 32 -1.30 -7.08 -4.16
CA VAL A 32 -1.72 -6.94 -5.56
C VAL A 32 -3.23 -6.72 -5.66
N ALA A 33 -4.01 -7.47 -4.87
CA ALA A 33 -5.46 -7.34 -4.85
C ALA A 33 -5.92 -5.99 -4.27
N GLY A 34 -5.25 -5.49 -3.22
CA GLY A 34 -5.52 -4.19 -2.63
C GLY A 34 -5.23 -3.03 -3.58
N LEU A 35 -4.11 -3.09 -4.29
CA LEU A 35 -3.74 -2.11 -5.31
C LEU A 35 -4.73 -2.13 -6.49
N ALA A 36 -5.10 -3.31 -6.98
CA ALA A 36 -6.10 -3.47 -8.04
C ALA A 36 -7.48 -2.96 -7.61
N ALA A 37 -7.91 -3.26 -6.38
CA ALA A 37 -9.15 -2.76 -5.80
C ALA A 37 -9.15 -1.24 -5.71
N ARG A 38 -8.03 -0.64 -5.26
CA ARG A 38 -7.85 0.82 -5.21
C ARG A 38 -8.02 1.48 -6.58
N LEU A 39 -7.57 0.83 -7.65
CA LEU A 39 -7.72 1.32 -9.02
C LEU A 39 -9.08 0.96 -9.67
N GLY A 40 -9.96 0.26 -8.95
CA GLY A 40 -11.32 -0.05 -9.40
C GLY A 40 -11.47 -1.37 -10.15
N GLY A 41 -10.72 -2.41 -9.77
CA GLY A 41 -10.75 -3.74 -10.39
C GLY A 41 -12.15 -4.40 -10.48
N GLY A 42 -13.07 -4.06 -9.58
CA GLY A 42 -14.49 -4.40 -9.70
C GLY A 42 -14.74 -5.89 -9.92
N ALA A 43 -15.51 -6.24 -10.96
CA ALA A 43 -15.91 -7.63 -11.21
C ALA A 43 -14.75 -8.59 -11.55
N SER A 44 -13.61 -8.06 -12.01
CA SER A 44 -12.41 -8.88 -12.30
C SER A 44 -11.75 -9.42 -11.04
N MET A 45 -12.07 -8.88 -9.86
CA MET A 45 -11.51 -9.30 -8.57
C MET A 45 -12.19 -10.52 -7.97
N LYS A 46 -13.23 -11.06 -8.61
CA LYS A 46 -14.12 -12.06 -8.01
C LYS A 46 -13.40 -13.32 -7.52
N ASP A 47 -12.39 -13.79 -8.27
CA ASP A 47 -11.67 -15.01 -7.91
C ASP A 47 -10.72 -14.76 -6.72
N ALA A 48 -10.07 -13.59 -6.67
CA ALA A 48 -9.30 -13.16 -5.50
C ALA A 48 -10.18 -12.97 -4.25
N GLU A 49 -11.38 -12.41 -4.40
CA GLU A 49 -12.35 -12.28 -3.30
C GLU A 49 -12.83 -13.65 -2.81
N ALA A 50 -13.10 -14.58 -3.72
CA ALA A 50 -13.48 -15.95 -3.38
C ALA A 50 -12.35 -16.70 -2.66
N TRP A 51 -11.10 -16.49 -3.08
CA TRP A 51 -9.92 -17.02 -2.41
C TRP A 51 -9.76 -16.42 -1.00
N ARG A 52 -9.82 -15.09 -0.86
CA ARG A 52 -9.72 -14.37 0.42
C ARG A 52 -10.71 -14.88 1.46
N ASP A 53 -11.95 -15.06 1.03
CA ASP A 53 -13.06 -15.49 1.90
C ASP A 53 -13.15 -17.01 2.06
N GLY A 54 -12.31 -17.76 1.32
CA GLY A 54 -12.24 -19.21 1.30
C GLY A 54 -10.86 -19.72 1.72
N ASP A 55 -10.12 -20.28 0.76
CA ASP A 55 -8.85 -20.99 1.02
C ASP A 55 -7.75 -20.09 1.63
N GLY A 56 -7.76 -18.79 1.32
CA GLY A 56 -6.81 -17.82 1.86
C GLY A 56 -7.13 -17.32 3.28
N ALA A 57 -8.31 -17.62 3.83
CA ALA A 57 -8.79 -16.99 5.05
C ALA A 57 -7.91 -17.27 6.28
N GLU A 58 -7.41 -18.51 6.43
CA GLU A 58 -6.55 -18.91 7.55
C GLU A 58 -5.15 -18.28 7.42
N LEU A 59 -4.56 -18.32 6.22
CA LEU A 59 -3.26 -17.71 5.95
C LEU A 59 -3.28 -16.19 6.17
N LEU A 60 -4.35 -15.52 5.74
CA LEU A 60 -4.53 -14.09 6.00
C LEU A 60 -4.71 -13.81 7.50
N ALA A 61 -5.44 -14.65 8.23
CA ALA A 61 -5.56 -14.48 9.68
C ALA A 61 -4.19 -14.58 10.36
N ASP A 62 -3.40 -15.60 10.03
CA ASP A 62 -2.04 -15.81 10.54
C ASP A 62 -1.11 -14.65 10.16
N LEU A 63 -1.21 -14.15 8.93
CA LEU A 63 -0.49 -12.96 8.48
C LEU A 63 -0.79 -11.75 9.38
N TRP A 64 -2.06 -11.42 9.59
CA TRP A 64 -2.44 -10.22 10.34
C TRP A 64 -2.15 -10.31 11.85
N GLU A 65 -1.94 -11.50 12.41
CA GLU A 65 -1.39 -11.67 13.76
C GLU A 65 0.10 -11.27 13.85
N GLN A 66 0.83 -11.33 12.74
CA GLN A 66 2.26 -11.10 12.65
C GLN A 66 2.63 -9.70 12.13
N VAL A 67 1.68 -8.99 11.51
CA VAL A 67 1.92 -7.66 10.95
C VAL A 67 2.37 -6.68 12.03
N ASP A 68 3.55 -6.10 11.79
CA ASP A 68 4.12 -5.02 12.57
C ASP A 68 4.50 -3.87 11.62
N THR A 69 3.85 -2.71 11.79
CA THR A 69 4.16 -1.53 11.00
C THR A 69 5.42 -0.82 11.47
N ASP A 70 5.93 -1.09 12.68
CA ASP A 70 7.03 -0.33 13.25
C ASP A 70 8.30 -0.44 12.40
N ALA A 71 8.62 -1.63 11.88
CA ALA A 71 9.76 -1.84 10.99
C ALA A 71 9.68 -1.00 9.70
N LEU A 72 8.50 -0.95 9.06
CA LEU A 72 8.29 -0.15 7.84
C LEU A 72 8.41 1.35 8.13
N ILE A 73 7.88 1.79 9.26
CA ILE A 73 7.96 3.20 9.66
C ILE A 73 9.38 3.59 10.08
N GLU A 74 10.13 2.69 10.71
CA GLU A 74 11.56 2.90 10.99
C GLU A 74 12.37 3.01 9.71
N ALA A 75 12.12 2.15 8.71
CA ALA A 75 12.77 2.23 7.40
C ALA A 75 12.45 3.56 6.69
N LEU A 76 11.18 3.98 6.69
CA LEU A 76 10.76 5.27 6.13
C LEU A 76 11.41 6.46 6.86
N ASP A 77 11.52 6.41 8.19
CA ASP A 77 12.20 7.44 8.97
C ASP A 77 13.70 7.47 8.62
N GLU A 78 14.36 6.32 8.53
CA GLU A 78 15.79 6.22 8.23
C GLU A 78 16.13 6.86 6.88
N VAL A 79 15.42 6.50 5.80
CA VAL A 79 15.66 7.08 4.46
C VAL A 79 15.39 8.59 4.42
N SER A 80 14.54 9.09 5.32
CA SER A 80 14.20 10.52 5.41
C SER A 80 15.27 11.38 6.10
N THR A 81 16.23 10.77 6.83
CA THR A 81 17.29 11.50 7.55
C THR A 81 18.46 11.97 6.68
N GLY A 82 18.45 11.61 5.40
CA GLY A 82 19.40 12.04 4.37
C GLY A 82 20.52 11.03 4.11
N GLY A 83 20.94 10.96 2.84
CA GLY A 83 21.95 9.99 2.37
C GLY A 83 21.35 8.83 1.58
N ALA A 84 20.04 8.63 1.65
CA ALA A 84 19.28 7.78 0.75
C ALA A 84 19.12 8.43 -0.64
N THR A 85 18.95 7.58 -1.65
CA THR A 85 18.59 7.94 -3.01
C THR A 85 17.09 8.15 -3.14
N ASP A 86 16.66 8.86 -4.18
CA ASP A 86 15.23 9.05 -4.48
C ASP A 86 14.49 7.71 -4.64
N GLU A 87 15.17 6.68 -5.17
CA GLU A 87 14.64 5.32 -5.34
C GLU A 87 14.40 4.62 -3.98
N GLU A 88 15.33 4.74 -3.03
CA GLU A 88 15.16 4.17 -1.68
C GLU A 88 14.05 4.89 -0.88
N VAL A 89 13.88 6.20 -1.09
CA VAL A 89 12.78 6.97 -0.50
C VAL A 89 11.44 6.57 -1.11
N GLU A 90 11.41 6.35 -2.43
CA GLU A 90 10.24 5.86 -3.15
C GLU A 90 9.83 4.47 -2.65
N GLU A 91 10.76 3.52 -2.62
CA GLU A 91 10.56 2.15 -2.15
C GLU A 91 10.00 2.10 -0.73
N ALA A 92 10.61 2.81 0.22
CA ALA A 92 10.14 2.82 1.61
C ALA A 92 8.71 3.38 1.77
N LEU A 93 8.32 4.34 0.90
CA LEU A 93 6.95 4.85 0.91
C LEU A 93 5.97 3.87 0.27
N PHE A 94 6.38 3.18 -0.79
CA PHE A 94 5.56 2.14 -1.43
C PHE A 94 5.38 0.90 -0.55
N ASP A 95 6.37 0.51 0.24
CA ASP A 95 6.23 -0.59 1.20
C ASP A 95 5.12 -0.30 2.23
N VAL A 96 5.03 0.95 2.70
CA VAL A 96 3.91 1.39 3.55
C VAL A 96 2.59 1.33 2.77
N ASP A 97 2.60 1.76 1.52
CA ASP A 97 1.41 1.81 0.66
C ASP A 97 0.84 0.43 0.35
N ASP A 98 1.70 -0.53 0.06
CA ASP A 98 1.37 -1.91 -0.25
C ASP A 98 0.69 -2.58 0.94
N LEU A 99 1.26 -2.44 2.15
CA LEU A 99 0.65 -2.98 3.35
C LEU A 99 -0.70 -2.30 3.66
N VAL A 100 -0.82 -0.99 3.45
CA VAL A 100 -2.08 -0.25 3.66
C VAL A 100 -3.15 -0.72 2.66
N ALA A 101 -2.80 -0.88 1.39
CA ALA A 101 -3.71 -1.37 0.36
C ALA A 101 -4.19 -2.80 0.67
N ALA A 102 -3.26 -3.69 1.04
CA ALA A 102 -3.58 -5.05 1.49
C ALA A 102 -4.54 -5.03 2.69
N ALA A 103 -4.24 -4.24 3.72
CA ALA A 103 -5.06 -4.15 4.93
C ALA A 103 -6.47 -3.63 4.64
N ILE A 104 -6.62 -2.65 3.75
CA ILE A 104 -7.92 -2.12 3.35
C ILE A 104 -8.76 -3.21 2.67
N TRP A 105 -8.17 -3.96 1.75
CA TRP A 105 -8.84 -5.03 1.01
C TRP A 105 -9.19 -6.25 1.88
N CYS A 106 -8.33 -6.59 2.85
CA CYS A 106 -8.59 -7.63 3.84
C CYS A 106 -9.53 -7.19 4.98
N GLY A 107 -9.94 -5.93 5.04
CA GLY A 107 -10.78 -5.40 6.12
C GLY A 107 -10.03 -5.15 7.44
N GLN A 108 -8.70 -5.13 7.42
CA GLN A 108 -7.79 -5.02 8.55
C GLN A 108 -7.28 -3.59 8.79
N ARG A 109 -8.08 -2.58 8.42
CA ARG A 109 -7.79 -1.15 8.58
C ARG A 109 -7.25 -0.75 9.97
N LYS A 110 -7.64 -1.45 11.03
CA LYS A 110 -7.18 -1.16 12.39
C LYS A 110 -5.70 -1.49 12.59
N ALA A 111 -5.18 -2.52 11.94
CA ALA A 111 -3.80 -2.98 12.09
C ALA A 111 -2.80 -1.93 11.60
N VAL A 112 -3.09 -1.27 10.48
CA VAL A 112 -2.16 -0.33 9.82
C VAL A 112 -2.36 1.13 10.20
N ARG A 113 -3.44 1.47 10.92
CA ARG A 113 -3.86 2.86 11.18
C ARG A 113 -2.79 3.71 11.87
N ALA A 114 -2.11 3.15 12.88
CA ALA A 114 -1.08 3.87 13.59
C ALA A 114 0.16 4.10 12.71
N GLY A 115 0.57 3.08 11.95
CA GLY A 115 1.67 3.17 10.99
C GLY A 115 1.41 4.22 9.92
N ALA A 116 0.26 4.15 9.24
CA ALA A 116 -0.13 5.12 8.21
C ALA A 116 -0.11 6.57 8.71
N ALA A 117 -0.63 6.81 9.93
CA ALA A 117 -0.59 8.13 10.55
C ALA A 117 0.85 8.61 10.84
N ARG A 118 1.75 7.69 11.25
CA ARG A 118 3.17 8.00 11.46
C ARG A 118 3.89 8.30 10.14
N ALA A 119 3.63 7.52 9.08
CA ALA A 119 4.17 7.80 7.75
C ALA A 119 3.78 9.21 7.27
N ALA A 120 2.50 9.57 7.40
CA ALA A 120 2.02 10.90 7.05
C ALA A 120 2.65 12.02 7.91
N ALA A 121 3.03 11.71 9.15
CA ALA A 121 3.75 12.66 10.01
C ALA A 121 5.21 12.83 9.59
N ILE A 122 5.91 11.76 9.20
CA ILE A 122 7.29 11.79 8.69
C ILE A 122 7.36 12.65 7.44
N VAL A 123 6.49 12.38 6.45
CA VAL A 123 6.46 13.15 5.19
C VAL A 123 6.30 14.65 5.44
N ARG A 124 5.45 15.04 6.40
CA ARG A 124 5.24 16.45 6.75
C ARG A 124 6.39 17.09 7.50
N GLN A 125 7.17 16.31 8.23
CA GLN A 125 8.34 16.82 8.96
C GLN A 125 9.50 17.12 8.02
N ILE A 126 9.63 16.35 6.94
CA ILE A 126 10.76 16.44 6.00
C ILE A 126 10.25 16.49 4.54
N PRO A 127 9.46 17.52 4.16
CA PRO A 127 8.79 17.55 2.86
C PRO A 127 9.76 17.54 1.67
N ASP A 128 10.93 18.16 1.80
CA ASP A 128 11.90 18.27 0.71
C ASP A 128 12.36 16.91 0.17
N VAL A 129 12.46 15.89 1.04
CA VAL A 129 12.83 14.51 0.67
C VAL A 129 11.77 13.86 -0.20
N PHE A 130 10.49 14.15 0.05
CA PHE A 130 9.36 13.53 -0.65
C PHE A 130 8.84 14.37 -1.82
N ALA A 131 9.27 15.63 -1.96
CA ALA A 131 8.85 16.51 -3.04
C ALA A 131 9.04 15.93 -4.46
N PRO A 132 10.11 15.16 -4.77
CA PRO A 132 10.26 14.51 -6.07
C PRO A 132 9.11 13.54 -6.42
N LEU A 133 8.47 12.93 -5.41
CA LEU A 133 7.38 11.98 -5.59
C LEU A 133 6.02 12.65 -5.80
N ALA A 134 5.93 13.98 -5.74
CA ALA A 134 4.64 14.67 -5.80
C ALA A 134 3.89 14.48 -7.12
N ASP A 135 4.59 14.34 -8.25
CA ASP A 135 3.94 14.09 -9.54
C ASP A 135 3.32 12.68 -9.63
N LEU A 136 3.89 11.72 -8.90
CA LEU A 136 3.36 10.37 -8.73
C LEU A 136 2.19 10.35 -7.72
N ALA A 137 2.30 11.09 -6.63
CA ALA A 137 1.27 11.16 -5.57
C ALA A 137 -0.04 11.84 -6.04
N LYS A 138 0.06 12.91 -6.85
CA LYS A 138 -1.11 13.69 -7.33
C LYS A 138 -2.22 12.86 -7.99
N PRO A 139 -1.94 11.93 -8.92
CA PRO A 139 -2.98 11.08 -9.48
C PRO A 139 -3.55 10.09 -8.46
N ILE A 140 -2.72 9.52 -7.57
CA ILE A 140 -3.15 8.57 -6.52
C ILE A 140 -4.11 9.26 -5.54
N ALA A 141 -3.74 10.45 -5.04
CA ALA A 141 -4.53 11.27 -4.12
C ALA A 141 -5.94 11.64 -4.65
N LYS A 142 -6.17 11.53 -5.96
CA LYS A 142 -7.46 11.83 -6.60
C LYS A 142 -8.35 10.60 -6.78
N LEU A 143 -7.87 9.41 -6.42
CA LEU A 143 -8.65 8.18 -6.52
C LEU A 143 -9.82 8.22 -5.53
N PRO A 144 -11.04 7.83 -5.94
CA PRO A 144 -12.19 7.77 -5.03
C PRO A 144 -11.94 6.88 -3.81
N SER A 145 -11.27 5.73 -4.01
CA SER A 145 -10.87 4.80 -2.95
C SER A 145 -9.95 5.44 -1.91
N VAL A 146 -9.01 6.30 -2.34
CA VAL A 146 -8.15 7.07 -1.43
C VAL A 146 -8.96 8.06 -0.59
N ALA A 147 -10.00 8.68 -1.17
CA ALA A 147 -10.87 9.58 -0.43
C ALA A 147 -11.77 8.86 0.59
N GLU A 148 -12.13 7.60 0.35
CA GLU A 148 -12.93 6.77 1.26
C GLU A 148 -12.15 6.35 2.51
N ASP A 149 -10.85 6.11 2.37
CA ASP A 149 -9.93 5.68 3.43
C ASP A 149 -8.84 6.75 3.70
N LEU A 150 -9.25 8.02 3.72
CA LEU A 150 -8.34 9.17 3.76
C LEU A 150 -7.39 9.16 4.96
N ASP A 151 -7.86 8.69 6.11
CA ASP A 151 -7.06 8.59 7.32
C ASP A 151 -5.95 7.54 7.22
N LEU A 152 -6.06 6.59 6.29
CA LEU A 152 -5.04 5.60 5.99
C LEU A 152 -4.13 6.04 4.84
N TYR A 153 -4.62 6.86 3.91
CA TYR A 153 -3.83 7.34 2.76
C TYR A 153 -3.33 8.78 2.87
N ASP A 154 -3.44 9.40 4.05
CA ASP A 154 -3.09 10.80 4.30
C ASP A 154 -1.62 11.13 3.94
N TYR A 155 -0.72 10.14 3.94
CA TYR A 155 0.65 10.34 3.48
C TYR A 155 0.74 10.71 2.00
N TRP A 156 -0.14 10.22 1.12
CA TRP A 156 -0.16 10.65 -0.29
C TRP A 156 -0.59 12.11 -0.46
N LEU A 157 -1.47 12.61 0.42
CA LEU A 157 -1.78 14.04 0.49
C LEU A 157 -0.57 14.83 0.99
N ALA A 158 0.10 14.34 2.02
CA ALA A 158 1.32 14.97 2.54
C ALA A 158 2.42 15.07 1.47
N VAL A 159 2.63 14.03 0.65
CA VAL A 159 3.59 14.05 -0.46
C VAL A 159 3.15 15.03 -1.55
N THR A 160 1.85 15.10 -1.85
CA THR A 160 1.32 16.07 -2.81
C THR A 160 1.57 17.51 -2.37
N ASP A 161 1.41 17.78 -1.07
CA ASP A 161 1.64 19.10 -0.47
C ASP A 161 3.14 19.42 -0.32
N ALA A 162 4.01 18.41 -0.23
CA ALA A 162 5.46 18.57 -0.06
C ALA A 162 6.09 19.39 -1.20
N ALA A 163 5.62 19.22 -2.44
CA ALA A 163 6.07 20.01 -3.59
C ALA A 163 5.69 21.50 -3.54
N GLN A 164 4.88 21.94 -2.57
CA GLN A 164 4.62 23.38 -2.36
C GLN A 164 5.75 24.06 -1.56
N TYR A 165 6.62 23.27 -0.92
CA TYR A 165 7.67 23.75 -0.02
C TYR A 165 9.10 23.57 -0.57
N ALA A 166 9.26 22.78 -1.63
CA ALA A 166 10.51 22.64 -2.40
C ALA A 166 10.69 23.75 -3.44
#